data_AF-A0A5A9Z0C3-F1
#
_entry.id   AF-A0A5A9Z0C3-F1
#
_cell.length_a   1.000
_cell.length_b   1.000
_cell.length_c   1.000
_cell.angle_alpha   90.00
_cell.angle_beta   90.00
_cell.angle_gamma   90.00
#
_symmetry.space_group_name_H-M   'P 1'
#
loop_
_entity.id
_entity.type
_entity.pdbx_description
1 polymer ?
#
loop_
_entity_poly.entity_id
_entity_poly.type
_entity_poly.pdbx_seq_one_letter_code
_entity_poly.pdbx_strand_id
1 'polypeptide(L)'
;MTCRYTNTDWLDVLYNCVRRTSGGVVDAARFLTERRGKNLHPESLRAKLRSHDDAISVEMALLLKEWMEEKAGGSDYSGDWLQALVAQEGLHVDYVPPAPVGGWKNEAAALQSKFLDISMSIGQIAGVTAETVADGVISQAEADKLVPLLRDARVILHRMERNALRAAGEGQ
;
A
#
# COMPACT_ATOMS: atom_id res chain seq x y z
N MET A 1 10.94 19.27 17.60
CA MET A 1 11.31 18.51 16.40
C MET A 1 10.09 17.73 15.94
N THR A 2 9.47 18.13 14.83
CA THR A 2 8.43 17.32 14.17
C THR A 2 9.15 16.21 13.41
N CYS A 3 9.03 14.98 13.91
CA CYS A 3 9.53 13.79 13.22
C CYS A 3 8.83 13.70 11.85
N ARG A 4 9.60 13.79 10.77
CA ARG A 4 9.07 13.72 9.40
C ARG A 4 9.00 12.25 9.04
N TYR A 5 7.83 11.65 9.22
CA TYR A 5 7.57 10.26 8.85
C TYR A 5 7.70 10.11 7.33
N THR A 6 8.54 9.19 6.89
CA THR A 6 8.72 8.90 5.47
C THR A 6 7.61 7.99 4.96
N ASN A 7 7.35 8.01 3.65
CA ASN A 7 6.45 7.03 3.00
C ASN A 7 7.19 5.80 2.47
N THR A 8 8.46 5.65 2.85
CA THR A 8 9.39 4.64 2.31
C THR A 8 10.00 3.76 3.39
N ASP A 9 10.11 4.24 4.64
CA ASP A 9 10.44 3.38 5.78
C ASP A 9 9.21 2.61 6.26
N TRP A 10 9.32 1.29 6.41
CA TRP A 10 8.16 0.45 6.69
C TRP A 10 7.54 0.71 8.07
N LEU A 11 8.34 1.08 9.09
CA LEU A 11 7.83 1.41 10.43
C LEU A 11 7.13 2.77 10.41
N ASP A 12 7.70 3.76 9.73
CA ASP A 12 7.05 5.06 9.53
C ASP A 12 5.70 4.92 8.79
N VAL A 13 5.68 4.11 7.73
CA VAL A 13 4.45 3.84 6.96
C VAL A 13 3.43 3.13 7.84
N LEU A 14 3.82 2.08 8.58
CA LEU A 14 2.92 1.39 9.51
C LEU A 14 2.36 2.35 10.57
N TYR A 15 3.20 3.22 11.14
CA TYR A 15 2.80 4.21 12.12
C TYR A 15 1.79 5.22 11.54
N ASN A 16 2.03 5.68 10.30
CA ASN A 16 1.12 6.55 9.57
C ASN A 16 -0.23 5.88 9.29
N CYS A 17 -0.23 4.62 8.86
CA CYS A 17 -1.45 3.83 8.67
C CYS A 17 -2.23 3.73 9.98
N VAL A 18 -1.59 3.33 11.08
CA VAL A 18 -2.23 3.25 12.41
C VAL A 18 -2.82 4.59 12.85
N ARG A 19 -2.10 5.70 12.63
CA ARG A 19 -2.60 7.03 12.99
C ARG A 19 -3.77 7.50 12.14
N ARG A 20 -3.79 7.12 10.87
CA ARG A 20 -4.85 7.45 9.91
C ARG A 20 -6.14 6.70 10.23
N THR A 21 -6.03 5.49 10.76
CA THR A 21 -7.18 4.66 11.12
C THR A 21 -7.98 5.24 12.29
N SER A 22 -9.31 5.19 12.18
CA SER A 22 -10.22 5.64 13.24
C SER A 22 -9.94 4.89 14.55
N GLY A 23 -9.73 5.65 15.63
CA GLY A 23 -9.31 5.14 16.94
C GLY A 23 -7.80 5.26 17.22
N GLY A 24 -6.99 5.39 16.17
CA GLY A 24 -5.55 5.62 16.26
C GLY A 24 -4.80 4.59 17.11
N VAL A 25 -3.65 5.00 17.67
CA VAL A 25 -2.78 4.10 18.44
C VAL A 25 -3.45 3.55 19.72
N VAL A 26 -4.39 4.30 20.32
CA VAL A 26 -5.06 3.87 21.56
C VAL A 26 -5.98 2.70 21.29
N ASP A 27 -6.84 2.79 20.27
CA ASP A 27 -7.72 1.69 19.88
C ASP A 27 -6.92 0.49 19.36
N ALA A 28 -5.88 0.73 18.58
CA ALA A 28 -4.97 -0.31 18.10
C ALA A 28 -4.32 -1.10 19.25
N ALA A 29 -3.86 -0.43 20.30
CA ALA A 29 -3.27 -1.10 21.47
C ALA A 29 -4.28 -1.94 22.25
N ARG A 30 -5.54 -1.46 22.35
CA ARG A 30 -6.65 -2.22 22.93
C ARG A 30 -6.94 -3.47 22.10
N PHE A 31 -7.09 -3.33 20.78
CA PHE A 31 -7.31 -4.44 19.86
C PHE A 31 -6.20 -5.50 20.02
N LEU A 32 -4.93 -5.08 19.99
CA LEU A 32 -3.80 -5.99 20.15
C LEU A 32 -3.77 -6.67 21.53
N THR A 33 -4.20 -5.98 22.58
CA THR A 33 -4.31 -6.55 23.93
C THR A 33 -5.34 -7.67 23.96
N GLU A 34 -6.53 -7.40 23.42
CA GLU A 34 -7.64 -8.36 23.36
C GLU A 34 -7.30 -9.56 22.47
N ARG A 35 -6.79 -9.31 21.25
CA ARG A 35 -6.50 -10.33 20.26
C ARG A 35 -5.36 -11.26 20.68
N ARG A 36 -4.35 -10.73 21.39
CA ARG A 36 -3.16 -11.51 21.82
C ARG A 36 -3.29 -12.09 23.23
N GLY A 37 -4.30 -11.67 24.00
CA GLY A 37 -4.42 -12.02 25.42
C GLY A 37 -3.25 -11.50 26.28
N LYS A 38 -2.54 -10.45 25.84
CA LYS A 38 -1.38 -9.88 26.52
C LYS A 38 -1.48 -8.36 26.54
N ASN A 39 -1.45 -7.77 27.74
CA ASN A 39 -1.53 -6.33 27.92
C ASN A 39 -0.47 -5.58 27.10
N LEU A 40 -0.92 -4.58 26.34
CA LEU A 40 -0.08 -3.66 25.60
C LEU A 40 -0.54 -2.23 25.84
N HIS A 41 0.30 -1.45 26.53
CA HIS A 41 -0.01 -0.03 26.75
C HIS A 41 0.16 0.77 25.44
N PRO A 42 -0.69 1.79 25.16
CA PRO A 42 -0.58 2.59 23.94
C PRO A 42 0.78 3.24 23.71
N GLU A 43 1.45 3.72 24.77
CA GLU A 43 2.82 4.26 24.64
C GLU A 43 3.85 3.19 24.28
N SER A 44 3.69 1.96 24.79
CA SER A 44 4.56 0.85 24.41
C SER A 44 4.39 0.52 22.93
N LEU A 45 3.15 0.55 22.42
CA LEU A 45 2.90 0.40 20.99
C LEU A 45 3.53 1.55 20.18
N ARG A 46 3.40 2.81 20.63
CA ARG A 46 4.07 3.94 19.95
C ARG A 46 5.59 3.80 19.89
N ALA A 47 6.22 3.34 20.97
CA ALA A 47 7.66 3.12 21.00
C ALA A 47 8.08 2.05 19.98
N LYS A 48 7.35 0.92 19.93
CA LYS A 48 7.59 -0.18 18.98
C LYS A 48 7.37 0.21 17.51
N LEU A 49 6.46 1.13 17.24
CA LEU A 49 6.19 1.64 15.89
C LEU A 49 7.20 2.70 15.41
N ARG A 50 8.11 3.15 16.28
CA ARG A 50 9.06 4.25 16.00
C ARG A 50 10.53 3.86 16.19
N SER A 51 10.80 2.64 16.65
CA SER A 51 12.15 2.18 17.00
C SER A 51 12.47 0.92 16.21
N HIS A 52 13.62 0.91 15.53
CA HIS A 52 14.15 -0.28 14.88
C HIS A 52 14.79 -1.25 15.90
N ASP A 53 15.27 -0.76 17.04
CA ASP A 53 15.95 -1.58 18.06
C ASP A 53 14.99 -2.50 18.83
N ASP A 54 13.76 -2.03 19.07
CA ASP A 54 12.66 -2.80 19.68
C ASP A 54 11.42 -2.72 18.80
N ALA A 55 11.62 -3.04 17.51
CA ALA A 55 10.58 -2.97 16.52
C ALA A 55 9.39 -3.89 16.84
N ILE A 56 8.21 -3.47 16.41
CA ILE A 56 7.02 -4.32 16.38
C ILE A 56 7.30 -5.59 15.55
N SER A 57 6.79 -6.75 15.97
CA SER A 57 6.92 -7.96 15.18
C SER A 57 6.02 -7.93 13.94
N VAL A 58 6.39 -8.65 12.89
CA VAL A 58 5.57 -8.82 11.68
C VAL A 58 4.18 -9.37 12.01
N GLU A 59 4.09 -10.31 12.95
CA GLU A 59 2.81 -10.84 13.45
C GLU A 59 1.91 -9.73 14.01
N MET A 60 2.46 -8.85 14.83
CA MET A 60 1.70 -7.71 15.37
C MET A 60 1.33 -6.70 14.27
N ALA A 61 2.18 -6.48 13.27
CA ALA A 61 1.86 -5.64 12.12
C ALA A 61 0.71 -6.22 11.27
N LEU A 62 0.66 -7.55 11.11
CA LEU A 62 -0.46 -8.23 10.44
C LEU A 62 -1.77 -8.12 11.23
N LEU A 63 -1.72 -8.22 12.57
CA LEU A 63 -2.90 -7.96 13.40
C LEU A 63 -3.36 -6.50 13.33
N LEU A 64 -2.43 -5.54 13.25
CA LEU A 64 -2.77 -4.14 13.02
C LEU A 64 -3.43 -3.95 11.65
N LYS A 65 -2.94 -4.62 10.60
CA LYS A 65 -3.59 -4.62 9.28
C LYS A 65 -5.04 -5.12 9.39
N GLU A 66 -5.28 -6.24 10.07
CA GLU A 66 -6.63 -6.78 10.31
C GLU A 66 -7.54 -5.73 10.97
N TRP A 67 -7.08 -5.11 12.06
CA TRP A 67 -7.81 -4.04 12.73
C TRP A 67 -8.10 -2.83 11.84
N MET A 68 -7.18 -2.46 10.94
CA MET A 68 -7.42 -1.38 9.98
C MET A 68 -8.52 -1.77 8.99
N GLU A 69 -8.48 -2.99 8.46
CA GLU A 69 -9.46 -3.51 7.50
C GLU A 69 -10.89 -3.56 8.07
N GLU A 70 -11.04 -3.67 9.40
CA GLU A 70 -12.35 -3.56 10.08
C GLU A 70 -12.94 -2.14 10.05
N LYS A 71 -12.14 -1.11 9.78
CA LYS A 71 -12.58 0.29 9.78
C LYS A 71 -12.92 0.78 8.37
N ALA A 72 -13.87 1.70 8.29
CA ALA A 72 -14.27 2.31 7.01
C ALA A 72 -13.05 2.91 6.28
N GLY A 73 -12.83 2.46 5.04
CA GLY A 73 -11.71 2.89 4.19
C GLY A 73 -10.32 2.37 4.61
N GLY A 74 -10.23 1.52 5.64
CA GLY A 74 -8.94 1.02 6.12
C GLY A 74 -8.24 0.06 5.15
N SER A 75 -9.02 -0.72 4.41
CA SER A 75 -8.49 -1.64 3.39
C SER A 75 -7.71 -0.96 2.26
N ASP A 76 -7.91 0.35 2.06
CA ASP A 76 -7.23 1.11 1.01
C ASP A 76 -5.74 1.35 1.31
N TYR A 77 -5.33 1.27 2.58
CA TYR A 77 -3.95 1.60 3.02
C TYR A 77 -3.36 0.61 4.04
N SER A 78 -4.12 -0.38 4.49
CA SER A 78 -3.70 -1.34 5.53
C SER A 78 -2.50 -2.20 5.12
N GLY A 79 -2.24 -2.32 3.80
CA GLY A 79 -1.13 -3.08 3.22
C GLY A 79 0.12 -2.25 2.86
N ASP A 80 0.07 -0.91 2.98
CA ASP A 80 1.14 -0.04 2.48
C ASP A 80 2.49 -0.30 3.17
N TRP A 81 2.47 -0.62 4.46
CA TRP A 81 3.67 -0.93 5.24
C TRP A 81 4.38 -2.18 4.70
N LEU A 82 3.62 -3.19 4.24
CA LEU A 82 4.18 -4.41 3.70
C LEU A 82 4.83 -4.14 2.34
N GLN A 83 4.21 -3.30 1.51
CA GLN A 83 4.81 -2.84 0.26
C GLN A 83 6.13 -2.09 0.51
N ALA A 84 6.17 -1.23 1.53
CA ALA A 84 7.39 -0.54 1.93
C ALA A 84 8.46 -1.52 2.43
N LEU A 85 8.10 -2.48 3.29
CA LEU A 85 9.01 -3.50 3.79
C LEU A 85 9.63 -4.33 2.67
N VAL A 86 8.82 -4.87 1.74
CA VAL A 86 9.38 -5.68 0.65
C VAL A 86 10.22 -4.85 -0.32
N ALA A 87 9.88 -3.58 -0.54
CA ALA A 87 10.64 -2.68 -1.39
C ALA A 87 12.04 -2.40 -0.82
N GLN A 88 12.17 -2.29 0.51
CA GLN A 88 13.47 -2.18 1.17
C GLN A 88 14.35 -3.42 0.94
N GLU A 89 13.75 -4.59 0.76
CA GLU A 89 14.44 -5.85 0.40
C GLU A 89 14.63 -6.04 -1.12
N GLY A 90 14.31 -5.03 -1.93
CA GLY A 90 14.43 -5.08 -3.40
C GLY A 90 13.33 -5.86 -4.11
N LEU A 91 12.30 -6.33 -3.37
CA LEU A 91 11.14 -7.01 -3.91
C LEU A 91 9.99 -6.02 -4.11
N HIS A 92 9.15 -6.27 -5.12
CA HIS A 92 8.00 -5.39 -5.40
C HIS A 92 6.73 -6.23 -5.40
N VAL A 93 5.79 -5.85 -4.54
CA VAL A 93 4.44 -6.41 -4.49
C VAL A 93 3.45 -5.26 -4.56
N ASP A 94 2.32 -5.47 -5.25
CA ASP A 94 1.26 -4.49 -5.35
C ASP A 94 -0.06 -5.12 -4.88
N TYR A 95 -0.88 -4.36 -4.15
CA TYR A 95 -2.24 -4.81 -3.85
C TYR A 95 -3.08 -4.70 -5.11
N VAL A 96 -3.47 -5.86 -5.66
CA VAL A 96 -4.28 -5.92 -6.87
C VAL A 96 -5.74 -6.11 -6.49
N PRO A 97 -6.64 -5.13 -6.75
CA PRO A 97 -8.05 -5.29 -6.44
C PRO A 97 -8.63 -6.57 -7.05
N PRO A 98 -9.48 -7.31 -6.31
CA PRO A 98 -10.09 -8.52 -6.82
C PRO A 98 -10.90 -8.22 -8.09
N ALA A 99 -11.00 -9.23 -8.96
CA ALA A 99 -11.91 -9.14 -10.08
C ALA A 99 -13.36 -9.20 -9.58
N PRO A 100 -14.34 -8.70 -10.35
CA PRO A 100 -15.75 -8.98 -10.09
C PRO A 100 -15.99 -10.48 -9.90
N VAL A 101 -16.95 -10.84 -9.05
CA VAL A 101 -17.36 -12.24 -8.85
C VAL A 101 -17.83 -12.80 -10.19
N GLY A 102 -17.23 -13.90 -10.65
CA GLY A 102 -17.49 -14.47 -11.97
C GLY A 102 -16.76 -13.82 -13.14
N GLY A 103 -15.92 -12.80 -12.89
CA GLY A 103 -15.17 -12.10 -13.94
C GLY A 103 -15.97 -11.04 -14.69
N TRP A 104 -15.42 -10.56 -15.81
CA TRP A 104 -16.12 -9.63 -16.69
C TRP A 104 -16.93 -10.39 -17.73
N LYS A 105 -18.09 -9.85 -18.14
CA LYS A 105 -18.89 -10.43 -19.24
C LYS A 105 -18.11 -10.58 -20.55
N ASN A 106 -17.13 -9.71 -20.78
CA ASN A 106 -16.20 -9.76 -21.91
C ASN A 106 -14.82 -9.32 -21.39
N GLU A 107 -13.95 -10.29 -21.15
CA GLU A 107 -12.61 -10.06 -20.62
C GLU A 107 -11.74 -9.26 -21.60
N ALA A 108 -11.92 -9.42 -22.92
CA ALA A 108 -11.19 -8.66 -23.95
C ALA A 108 -11.57 -7.17 -23.97
N ALA A 109 -12.86 -6.85 -23.86
CA ALA A 109 -13.32 -5.46 -23.74
C ALA A 109 -12.82 -4.82 -22.43
N ALA A 110 -12.80 -5.60 -21.34
CA ALA A 110 -12.25 -5.16 -20.06
C ALA A 110 -10.73 -4.94 -20.10
N LEU A 111 -9.99 -5.70 -20.91
CA LEU A 111 -8.57 -5.49 -21.20
C LEU A 111 -8.36 -4.19 -21.99
N GLN A 112 -9.12 -3.98 -23.06
CA GLN A 112 -9.02 -2.76 -23.87
C GLN A 112 -9.28 -1.49 -23.05
N SER A 113 -10.30 -1.51 -22.18
CA SER A 113 -10.59 -0.39 -21.28
C SER A 113 -9.39 -0.07 -20.35
N LYS A 114 -8.79 -1.11 -19.75
CA LYS A 114 -7.60 -0.93 -18.88
C LYS A 114 -6.37 -0.44 -19.65
N PHE A 115 -6.24 -0.77 -20.94
CA PHE A 115 -5.18 -0.23 -21.78
C PHE A 115 -5.31 1.29 -21.96
N LEU A 116 -6.54 1.82 -22.06
CA LEU A 116 -6.77 3.26 -22.09
C LEU A 116 -6.45 3.90 -20.73
N ASP A 117 -6.83 3.26 -19.63
CA ASP A 117 -6.51 3.72 -18.27
C ASP A 117 -4.98 3.84 -18.06
N ILE A 118 -4.21 2.80 -18.39
CA ILE A 118 -2.74 2.85 -18.24
C ILE A 118 -2.10 3.88 -19.16
N SER A 119 -2.64 4.10 -20.35
CA SER A 119 -2.14 5.13 -21.27
C SER A 119 -2.26 6.53 -20.65
N MET A 120 -3.36 6.80 -19.95
CA MET A 120 -3.56 8.04 -19.20
C MET A 120 -2.58 8.16 -18.02
N SER A 121 -2.42 7.08 -17.24
CA SER A 121 -1.46 7.04 -16.13
C SER A 121 -0.02 7.27 -16.59
N ILE A 122 0.39 6.70 -17.73
CA ILE A 122 1.73 6.94 -18.31
C ILE A 122 1.92 8.42 -18.64
N GLY A 123 0.90 9.10 -19.19
CA GLY A 123 0.95 10.54 -19.42
C GLY A 123 1.17 11.35 -18.15
N GLN A 124 0.51 10.99 -17.05
CA GLN A 124 0.71 11.63 -15.74
C GLN A 124 2.11 11.39 -15.18
N ILE A 125 2.60 10.13 -15.24
CA ILE A 125 3.96 9.77 -14.83
C ILE A 125 4.99 10.58 -15.60
N ALA A 126 4.82 10.72 -16.92
CA ALA A 126 5.73 11.49 -17.76
C ALA A 126 5.81 12.96 -17.32
N GLY A 127 4.67 13.58 -17.01
CA GLY A 127 4.62 14.97 -16.52
C GLY A 127 5.35 15.15 -15.19
N VAL A 128 5.02 14.33 -14.18
CA VAL A 128 5.66 14.41 -12.85
C VAL A 128 7.15 14.07 -12.93
N THR A 129 7.54 13.11 -13.77
CA THR A 129 8.95 12.77 -13.98
C THR A 129 9.72 13.93 -14.57
N ALA A 130 9.19 14.61 -15.60
CA ALA A 130 9.84 15.74 -16.23
C ALA A 130 10.11 16.89 -15.24
N GLU A 131 9.17 17.14 -14.32
CA GLU A 131 9.35 18.10 -13.22
C GLU A 131 10.40 17.63 -12.22
N THR A 132 10.31 16.36 -11.78
CA THR A 132 11.15 15.77 -10.73
C THR A 132 12.63 15.65 -11.11
N VAL A 133 12.95 15.50 -12.39
CA VAL A 133 14.36 15.35 -12.85
C VAL A 133 14.98 16.64 -13.35
N ALA A 134 14.24 17.76 -13.32
CA ALA A 134 14.62 19.01 -13.98
C ALA A 134 15.95 19.60 -13.47
N ASP A 135 16.27 19.39 -12.18
CA ASP A 135 17.51 19.85 -11.54
C ASP A 135 18.57 18.74 -11.36
N GLY A 136 18.27 17.52 -11.82
CA GLY A 136 19.14 16.35 -11.70
C GLY A 136 19.19 15.73 -10.30
N VAL A 137 18.37 16.16 -9.34
CA VAL A 137 18.36 15.65 -7.96
C VAL A 137 16.93 15.34 -7.52
N ILE A 138 16.62 14.07 -7.28
CA ILE A 138 15.31 13.68 -6.76
C ILE A 138 15.30 13.85 -5.23
N SER A 139 14.52 14.80 -4.74
CA SER A 139 14.26 14.96 -3.31
C SER A 139 13.27 13.90 -2.79
N GLN A 140 13.26 13.67 -1.47
CA GLN A 140 12.29 12.76 -0.86
C GLN A 140 10.84 13.18 -1.15
N ALA A 141 10.56 14.49 -1.20
CA ALA A 141 9.21 15.00 -1.46
C ALA A 141 8.75 14.70 -2.90
N GLU A 142 9.67 14.61 -3.85
CA GLU A 142 9.35 14.23 -5.23
C GLU A 142 9.23 12.71 -5.37
N ALA A 143 10.10 11.95 -4.70
CA ALA A 143 9.95 10.50 -4.60
C ALA A 143 8.58 10.13 -4.00
N ASP A 144 8.15 10.81 -2.94
CA ASP A 144 6.85 10.63 -2.29
C ASP A 144 5.65 10.92 -3.23
N LYS A 145 5.85 11.70 -4.31
CA LYS A 145 4.82 11.95 -5.35
C LYS A 145 4.88 10.94 -6.49
N LEU A 146 6.08 10.61 -6.97
CA LEU A 146 6.28 9.77 -8.15
C LEU A 146 6.04 8.28 -7.86
N VAL A 147 6.49 7.79 -6.69
CA VAL A 147 6.38 6.37 -6.33
C VAL A 147 4.93 5.88 -6.29
N PRO A 148 3.94 6.61 -5.71
CA PRO A 148 2.54 6.23 -5.77
C PRO A 148 2.00 6.10 -7.20
N LEU A 149 2.33 7.04 -8.10
CA LEU A 149 1.89 6.98 -9.50
C LEU A 149 2.43 5.75 -10.22
N LEU A 150 3.69 5.40 -9.98
CA LEU A 150 4.31 4.18 -10.53
C LEU A 150 3.64 2.90 -9.97
N ARG A 151 3.26 2.89 -8.69
CA ARG A 151 2.51 1.78 -8.07
C ARG A 151 1.13 1.61 -8.70
N ASP A 152 0.39 2.69 -8.86
CA ASP A 152 -0.95 2.67 -9.47
C ASP A 152 -0.92 2.12 -10.89
N ALA A 153 0.09 2.53 -11.68
CA ALA A 153 0.31 2.01 -13.03
C ALA A 153 0.57 0.48 -13.04
N ARG A 154 1.41 -0.03 -12.12
CA ARG A 154 1.65 -1.48 -12.01
C ARG A 154 0.39 -2.25 -11.64
N VAL A 155 -0.45 -1.71 -10.75
CA VAL A 155 -1.74 -2.32 -10.41
C VAL A 155 -2.62 -2.50 -11.65
N ILE A 156 -2.64 -1.52 -12.56
CA ILE A 156 -3.39 -1.65 -13.83
C ILE A 156 -2.79 -2.78 -14.69
N LEU A 157 -1.46 -2.87 -14.79
CA LEU A 157 -0.78 -3.93 -15.54
C LEU A 157 -1.09 -5.34 -14.99
N HIS A 158 -1.05 -5.53 -13.67
CA HIS A 158 -1.46 -6.81 -13.04
C HIS A 158 -2.92 -7.15 -13.37
N ARG A 159 -3.81 -6.14 -13.38
CA ARG A 159 -5.21 -6.35 -13.74
C ARG A 159 -5.35 -6.73 -15.22
N MET A 160 -4.58 -6.11 -16.12
CA MET A 160 -4.55 -6.44 -17.55
C MET A 160 -4.07 -7.87 -17.78
N GLU A 161 -2.99 -8.29 -17.13
CA GLU A 161 -2.48 -9.67 -17.20
C GLU A 161 -3.59 -10.67 -16.84
N ARG A 162 -4.30 -10.42 -15.73
CA ARG A 162 -5.45 -11.24 -15.34
C ARG A 162 -6.56 -11.29 -16.40
N ASN A 163 -6.92 -10.16 -17.02
CA ASN A 163 -7.93 -10.15 -18.10
C ASN A 163 -7.44 -10.94 -19.32
N ALA A 164 -6.17 -10.81 -19.71
CA ALA A 164 -5.59 -11.54 -20.83
C ALA A 164 -5.61 -13.06 -20.60
N LEU A 165 -5.19 -13.51 -19.41
CA LEU A 165 -5.20 -14.94 -19.04
C LEU A 165 -6.62 -15.52 -19.02
N ARG A 166 -7.61 -14.75 -18.53
CA ARG A 166 -9.01 -15.20 -18.51
C ARG A 166 -9.64 -15.24 -19.90
N ALA A 167 -9.41 -14.21 -20.72
CA ALA A 167 -9.91 -14.18 -22.09
C ALA A 167 -9.38 -15.36 -22.93
N ALA A 168 -8.12 -15.77 -22.69
CA ALA A 168 -7.56 -16.96 -23.33
C ALA A 168 -8.25 -18.27 -22.89
N GLY A 169 -8.69 -18.34 -21.62
CA GLY A 169 -9.43 -19.48 -21.08
C GLY A 169 -10.89 -19.58 -21.55
N GLU A 170 -11.52 -18.47 -21.93
CA GLU A 170 -12.89 -18.45 -22.52
C GLU A 170 -12.95 -19.01 -23.95
N GLY A 171 -11.80 -19.10 -24.62
CA GLY A 171 -11.68 -19.61 -26.00
C GLY A 171 -11.40 -21.11 -26.12
N GLN A 172 -11.40 -21.85 -25.01
CA GLN A 172 -11.23 -23.32 -24.94
C GLN A 172 -12.55 -23.99 -24.55
#